data_AF-A0A1Y4WAL1-F1
#
_entry.id   AF-A0A1Y4WAL1-F1
#
_cell.length_a   1.000
_cell.length_b   1.000
_cell.length_c   1.000
_cell.angle_alpha   90.00
_cell.angle_beta   90.00
_cell.angle_gamma   90.00
#
_symmetry.space_group_name_H-M   'P 1'
#
loop_
_entity.id
_entity.type
_entity.pdbx_description
1 polymer ?
#
loop_
_entity_poly.entity_id
_entity_poly.type
_entity_poly.pdbx_seq_one_letter_code
_entity_poly.pdbx_strand_id
1 'polypeptide(L)'
;MSEISMYEAQKKKLQGLCDEHDLVFRFIKDRYPITLTIKPVQGMDAQISMLENVEEVGYRSPDASMTWIFEDGVLETKVTGGTFTISKTLRGKIENVLVKMIAYWQQYFFRDVMEKNALRPGVMPVIDEDEADDSEAPPMPEGAEPLEEYEDDGEIPGDEELDEDGPDIQEATRIVRGENKASTALLQRRMNIGYAKAARLLDALERLGVVGPYNGSDPREVLPSDLPDDDDGEEGESDDEA
;
A
#
# COMPACT_ATOMS: atom_id res chain seq x y z
N MET A 1 8.22 -0.77 -3.40
CA MET A 1 8.75 0.45 -2.72
C MET A 1 8.54 0.27 -1.23
N SER A 2 9.54 0.54 -0.39
CA SER A 2 9.38 0.47 1.07
C SER A 2 8.44 1.57 1.58
N GLU A 3 7.69 1.29 2.66
CA GLU A 3 6.80 2.18 3.40
C GLU A 3 7.55 3.44 3.87
N ILE A 4 8.84 3.31 4.20
CA ILE A 4 9.72 4.44 4.50
C ILE A 4 9.80 5.39 3.30
N SER A 5 9.99 4.83 2.10
CA SER A 5 10.06 5.62 0.86
C SER A 5 8.73 6.29 0.55
N MET A 6 7.61 5.60 0.79
CA MET A 6 6.26 6.20 0.64
C MET A 6 6.03 7.33 1.64
N TYR A 7 6.40 7.13 2.91
CA TYR A 7 6.33 8.16 3.96
C TYR A 7 7.17 9.39 3.61
N GLU A 8 8.43 9.20 3.18
CA GLU A 8 9.30 10.30 2.77
C GLU A 8 8.74 11.07 1.57
N ALA A 9 8.15 10.37 0.60
CA ALA A 9 7.49 11.01 -0.53
C ALA A 9 6.31 11.88 -0.09
N GLN A 10 5.48 11.43 0.85
CA GLN A 10 4.39 12.23 1.40
C GLN A 10 4.90 13.41 2.24
N LYS A 11 5.92 13.21 3.06
CA LYS A 11 6.57 14.29 3.82
C LYS A 11 7.10 15.38 2.91
N LYS A 12 7.70 15.01 1.77
CA LYS A 12 8.19 15.97 0.77
C LYS A 12 7.04 16.74 0.11
N LYS A 13 5.91 16.09 -0.16
CA LYS A 13 4.69 16.77 -0.65
C LYS A 13 4.15 17.75 0.39
N LEU A 14 4.10 17.36 1.67
CA LEU A 14 3.67 18.25 2.75
C LEU A 14 4.60 19.46 2.86
N GLN A 15 5.91 19.25 2.77
CA GLN A 15 6.90 20.33 2.77
C GLN A 15 6.66 21.30 1.60
N GLY A 16 6.50 20.79 0.37
CA GLY A 16 6.21 21.65 -0.79
C GLY A 16 4.93 22.47 -0.62
N LEU A 17 3.86 21.85 -0.10
CA LEU A 17 2.61 22.57 0.21
C LEU A 17 2.80 23.64 1.31
N CYS A 18 3.67 23.40 2.28
CA CYS A 18 3.94 24.37 3.33
C CYS A 18 4.79 25.53 2.80
N ASP A 19 5.85 25.23 2.03
CA ASP A 19 6.75 26.22 1.45
C ASP A 19 6.03 27.15 0.45
N GLU A 20 5.13 26.60 -0.39
CA GLU A 20 4.31 27.38 -1.34
C GLU A 20 3.36 28.39 -0.65
N HIS A 21 3.06 28.19 0.63
CA HIS A 21 2.07 28.96 1.38
C HIS A 21 2.67 29.72 2.58
N ASP A 22 4.01 29.79 2.67
CA ASP A 22 4.74 30.42 3.77
C ASP A 22 4.35 29.84 5.14
N LEU A 23 4.28 28.51 5.21
CA LEU A 23 3.93 27.75 6.41
C LEU A 23 5.10 26.89 6.87
N VAL A 24 5.23 26.70 8.18
CA VAL A 24 6.13 25.71 8.79
C VAL A 24 5.28 24.66 9.48
N PHE A 25 5.64 23.39 9.31
CA PHE A 25 4.99 22.29 10.01
C PHE A 25 5.92 21.60 11.01
N ARG A 26 5.32 21.03 12.04
CA ARG A 26 5.95 20.15 13.02
C ARG A 26 5.09 18.91 13.18
N PHE A 27 5.62 17.76 12.78
CA PHE A 27 4.96 16.46 12.92
C PHE A 27 5.55 15.69 14.10
N ILE A 28 4.71 15.32 15.06
CA ILE A 28 5.07 14.54 16.26
C ILE A 28 4.38 13.19 16.14
N LYS A 29 5.18 12.15 15.89
CA LYS A 29 4.74 10.76 15.66
C LYS A 29 5.22 9.78 16.73
N ASP A 30 6.05 10.26 17.66
CA ASP A 30 6.74 9.43 18.66
C ASP A 30 5.93 9.32 19.98
N ARG A 31 4.65 9.74 19.97
CA ARG A 31 3.70 9.66 21.09
C ARG A 31 2.27 9.55 20.56
N TYR A 32 1.37 9.05 21.40
CA TYR A 32 -0.07 9.07 21.17
C TYR A 32 -0.74 10.25 21.91
N PRO A 33 -1.70 10.97 21.30
CA PRO A 33 -2.09 10.93 19.88
C PRO A 33 -1.03 11.55 18.96
N ILE A 34 -1.03 11.14 17.69
CA ILE A 34 -0.12 11.71 16.67
C ILE A 34 -0.60 13.12 16.33
N THR A 35 0.32 14.10 16.29
CA THR A 35 -0.06 15.50 16.07
C THR A 35 0.76 16.16 14.97
N LEU A 36 0.09 16.92 14.10
CA LEU A 36 0.72 17.83 13.14
C LEU A 36 0.36 19.27 13.49
N THR A 37 1.34 20.11 13.80
CA THR A 37 1.12 21.54 14.00
C THR A 37 1.69 22.33 12.85
N ILE A 38 0.91 23.26 12.30
CA ILE A 38 1.34 24.21 11.26
C ILE A 38 1.24 25.64 11.80
N LYS A 39 2.24 26.46 11.47
CA LYS A 39 2.34 27.88 11.85
C LYS A 39 2.77 28.71 10.64
N PRO A 40 2.34 29.97 10.52
CA PRO A 40 2.84 30.86 9.48
C PRO A 40 4.31 31.20 9.72
N VAL A 41 5.10 31.30 8.64
CA VAL A 41 6.46 31.83 8.67
C VAL A 41 6.37 33.33 8.93
N GLN A 42 6.83 33.80 10.10
CA GLN A 42 6.94 35.23 10.36
C GLN A 42 8.21 35.77 9.70
N GLY A 43 8.06 36.44 8.54
CA GLY A 43 9.07 37.37 8.05
C GLY A 43 8.96 38.68 8.83
N MET A 44 10.08 39.22 9.31
CA MET A 44 10.19 40.53 9.96
C MET A 44 9.58 41.70 9.13
N ASP A 45 9.31 41.48 7.83
CA ASP A 45 8.65 42.40 6.89
C ASP A 45 7.11 42.46 6.99
N ALA A 46 6.45 41.50 7.64
CA ALA A 46 4.99 41.49 7.74
C ALA A 46 4.42 42.59 8.66
N GLN A 47 5.27 43.35 9.35
CA GLN A 47 4.85 44.44 10.27
C GLN A 47 4.45 45.73 9.54
N ILE A 48 4.85 45.94 8.28
CA ILE A 48 4.66 47.24 7.58
C ILE A 48 3.49 47.21 6.57
N SER A 49 2.96 46.02 6.21
CA SER A 49 1.84 45.88 5.26
C SER A 49 0.48 45.53 5.91
N MET A 50 0.41 45.51 7.25
CA MET A 50 -0.79 45.15 8.03
C MET A 50 -1.85 46.26 8.18
N LEU A 51 -1.75 47.35 7.41
CA LEU A 51 -2.72 48.47 7.48
C LEU A 51 -3.37 48.86 6.15
N GLU A 52 -3.04 48.22 5.01
CA GLU A 52 -3.55 48.67 3.70
C GLU A 52 -4.45 47.66 2.96
N ASN A 53 -4.47 46.37 3.32
CA ASN A 53 -5.22 45.35 2.58
C ASN A 53 -6.34 44.66 3.40
N VAL A 54 -7.04 45.42 4.25
CA VAL A 54 -8.04 44.90 5.20
C VAL A 54 -9.30 44.29 4.55
N GLU A 55 -9.47 44.32 3.23
CA GLU A 55 -10.73 43.88 2.61
C GLU A 55 -10.71 42.52 1.88
N GLU A 56 -9.58 41.85 1.64
CA GLU A 56 -9.59 40.57 0.88
C GLU A 56 -8.91 39.34 1.51
N VAL A 57 -8.00 39.50 2.48
CA VAL A 57 -7.32 38.35 3.10
C VAL A 57 -7.47 38.44 4.61
N GLY A 58 -8.34 37.60 5.16
CA GLY A 58 -8.67 37.55 6.58
C GLY A 58 -7.44 37.61 7.49
N TYR A 59 -7.57 38.42 8.54
CA TYR A 59 -6.61 38.64 9.60
C TYR A 59 -5.94 37.33 10.08
N ARG A 60 -4.60 37.28 10.06
CA ARG A 60 -3.78 36.16 10.58
C ARG A 60 -3.04 36.60 11.83
N SER A 61 -3.41 36.06 12.99
CA SER A 61 -2.71 36.40 14.23
C SER A 61 -1.29 35.79 14.23
N PRO A 62 -0.25 36.52 14.69
CA PRO A 62 1.14 36.07 14.63
C PRO A 62 1.43 34.80 15.44
N ASP A 63 0.72 34.61 16.56
CA ASP A 63 0.85 33.45 17.44
C ASP A 63 -0.08 32.28 17.03
N ALA A 64 -0.80 32.43 15.93
CA ALA A 64 -1.79 31.44 15.55
C ALA A 64 -1.15 30.19 14.95
N SER A 65 -1.63 29.05 15.40
CA SER A 65 -1.21 27.73 14.96
C SER A 65 -2.42 26.85 14.75
N MET A 66 -2.35 25.99 13.74
CA MET A 66 -3.37 24.99 13.50
C MET A 66 -2.75 23.62 13.74
N THR A 67 -3.38 22.85 14.61
CA THR A 67 -2.93 21.52 15.00
C THR A 67 -3.97 20.50 14.59
N TRP A 68 -3.56 19.50 13.83
CA TRP A 68 -4.31 18.28 13.63
C TRP A 68 -3.89 17.26 14.66
N ILE A 69 -4.87 16.62 15.30
CA ILE A 69 -4.71 15.61 16.33
C ILE A 69 -5.36 14.35 15.79
N PHE A 70 -4.59 13.27 15.67
CA PHE A 70 -5.08 11.98 15.22
C PHE A 70 -5.24 11.05 16.42
N GLU A 71 -6.50 10.76 16.75
CA GLU A 71 -6.92 9.95 17.90
C GLU A 71 -7.97 8.97 17.39
N ASP A 72 -7.72 7.67 17.57
CA ASP A 72 -8.65 6.57 17.25
C ASP A 72 -9.29 6.62 15.86
N GLY A 73 -8.50 7.00 14.84
CA GLY A 73 -8.95 7.07 13.45
C GLY A 73 -9.62 8.39 13.07
N VAL A 74 -9.87 9.27 14.02
CA VAL A 74 -10.44 10.60 13.81
C VAL A 74 -9.33 11.65 13.77
N LEU A 75 -9.42 12.56 12.80
CA LEU A 75 -8.50 13.69 12.66
C LEU A 75 -9.18 14.98 13.12
N GLU A 76 -8.99 15.33 14.38
CA GLU A 76 -9.49 16.59 14.94
C GLU A 76 -8.59 17.77 14.55
N THR A 77 -9.19 18.95 14.35
CA THR A 77 -8.43 20.18 14.04
C THR A 77 -8.66 21.23 15.12
N LYS A 78 -7.58 21.70 15.73
CA LYS A 78 -7.58 22.73 16.76
C LYS A 78 -6.77 23.94 16.32
N VAL A 79 -7.40 25.11 16.28
CA VAL A 79 -6.73 26.39 16.04
C VAL A 79 -6.47 27.07 17.39
N THR A 80 -5.23 27.47 17.64
CA THR A 80 -4.79 28.10 18.90
C THR A 80 -4.03 29.39 18.58
N GLY A 81 -4.26 30.47 19.31
CA GLY A 81 -3.50 31.73 19.15
C GLY A 81 -4.14 32.79 18.25
N GLY A 82 -5.46 32.72 18.00
CA GLY A 82 -6.22 33.73 17.27
C GLY A 82 -6.87 33.20 15.99
N THR A 83 -7.16 34.10 15.04
CA THR A 83 -7.76 33.75 13.74
C THR A 83 -6.65 33.31 12.80
N PHE A 84 -6.60 32.01 12.48
CA PHE A 84 -5.75 31.47 11.42
C PHE A 84 -6.61 30.61 10.51
N THR A 85 -6.82 31.13 9.30
CA THR A 85 -7.64 30.49 8.28
C THR A 85 -6.78 30.22 7.05
N ILE A 86 -6.69 28.95 6.68
CA ILE A 86 -6.18 28.53 5.37
C ILE A 86 -7.34 28.20 4.44
N SER A 87 -7.09 28.17 3.12
CA SER A 87 -8.12 27.80 2.15
C SER A 87 -8.60 26.35 2.39
N LYS A 88 -9.90 26.10 2.16
CA LYS A 88 -10.49 24.76 2.28
C LYS A 88 -9.74 23.73 1.42
N THR A 89 -9.27 24.15 0.25
CA THR A 89 -8.48 23.33 -0.68
C THR A 89 -7.11 22.96 -0.10
N LEU A 90 -6.39 23.92 0.50
CA LEU A 90 -5.09 23.65 1.12
C LEU A 90 -5.26 22.73 2.33
N ARG A 91 -6.28 22.99 3.16
CA ARG A 91 -6.63 22.14 4.31
C ARG A 91 -6.84 20.68 3.89
N GLY A 92 -7.69 20.44 2.90
CA GLY A 92 -7.96 19.08 2.43
C GLY A 92 -6.73 18.38 1.84
N LYS A 93 -5.84 19.12 1.15
CA LYS A 93 -4.56 18.57 0.67
C LYS A 93 -3.66 18.15 1.83
N ILE A 94 -3.53 18.99 2.86
CA ILE A 94 -2.71 18.70 4.05
C ILE A 94 -3.28 17.50 4.80
N GLU A 95 -4.59 17.45 5.02
CA GLU A 95 -5.27 16.33 5.69
C GLU A 95 -5.06 15.00 4.95
N ASN A 96 -5.22 14.98 3.63
CA ASN A 96 -4.99 13.77 2.83
C ASN A 96 -3.52 13.29 2.89
N VAL A 97 -2.57 14.22 2.80
CA VAL A 97 -1.14 13.89 2.94
C VAL A 97 -0.83 13.39 4.35
N LEU A 98 -1.41 14.02 5.38
CA LEU A 98 -1.22 13.65 6.79
C LEU A 98 -1.76 12.25 7.09
N VAL A 99 -2.97 11.92 6.65
CA VAL A 99 -3.56 10.57 6.82
C VAL A 99 -2.66 9.51 6.19
N LYS A 100 -2.16 9.76 4.96
CA LYS A 100 -1.22 8.84 4.30
C LYS A 100 0.10 8.72 5.05
N MET A 101 0.64 9.84 5.55
CA MET A 101 1.86 9.82 6.36
C MET A 101 1.68 8.99 7.64
N ILE A 102 0.55 9.14 8.32
CA ILE A 102 0.22 8.39 9.53
C ILE A 102 0.11 6.90 9.21
N ALA A 103 -0.64 6.53 8.15
CA ALA A 103 -0.80 5.14 7.74
C ALA A 103 0.54 4.46 7.42
N TYR A 104 1.38 5.07 6.58
CA TYR A 104 2.69 4.50 6.25
C TYR A 104 3.62 4.41 7.46
N TRP A 105 3.54 5.40 8.38
CA TRP A 105 4.32 5.35 9.62
C TRP A 105 3.86 4.23 10.54
N GLN A 106 2.56 4.03 10.73
CA GLN A 106 2.00 2.96 11.56
C GLN A 106 2.35 1.57 11.00
N GLN A 107 2.25 1.38 9.68
CA GLN A 107 2.66 0.14 9.01
C GLN A 107 4.15 -0.15 9.21
N TYR A 108 5.00 0.85 8.99
CA TYR A 108 6.43 0.72 9.21
C TYR A 108 6.74 0.41 10.68
N PHE A 109 6.16 1.16 11.61
CA PHE A 109 6.35 0.99 13.05
C PHE A 109 5.96 -0.41 13.51
N PHE A 110 4.77 -0.88 13.10
CA PHE A 110 4.30 -2.22 13.44
C PHE A 110 5.26 -3.30 12.94
N ARG A 111 5.66 -3.24 11.66
CA ARG A 111 6.63 -4.19 11.12
C ARG A 111 7.97 -4.13 11.84
N ASP A 112 8.52 -2.93 12.07
CA ASP A 112 9.81 -2.74 12.74
C ASP A 112 9.80 -3.31 14.17
N VAL A 113 8.70 -3.10 14.91
CA VAL A 113 8.48 -3.67 16.24
C VAL A 113 8.45 -5.20 16.21
N MET A 114 7.78 -5.79 15.20
CA MET A 114 7.68 -7.25 15.03
C MET A 114 9.01 -7.87 14.60
N GLU A 115 9.68 -7.31 13.59
CA GLU A 115 10.96 -7.82 13.05
C GLU A 115 12.09 -7.72 14.07
N LYS A 116 12.13 -6.64 14.86
CA LYS A 116 13.13 -6.47 15.92
C LYS A 116 12.80 -7.24 17.19
N ASN A 117 11.67 -7.97 17.20
CA ASN A 117 11.14 -8.67 18.36
C ASN A 117 11.14 -7.77 19.61
N ALA A 118 10.81 -6.49 19.40
CA ALA A 118 10.83 -5.49 20.46
C ALA A 118 9.73 -5.76 21.51
N LEU A 119 8.68 -6.47 21.10
CA LEU A 119 7.70 -7.09 21.97
C LEU A 119 8.17 -8.49 22.35
N ARG A 120 8.12 -8.82 23.64
CA ARG A 120 8.43 -10.19 24.07
C ARG A 120 7.31 -11.13 23.60
N PRO A 121 7.63 -12.38 23.25
CA PRO A 121 6.61 -13.39 22.97
C PRO A 121 5.61 -13.48 24.14
N GLY A 122 4.31 -13.41 23.84
CA GLY A 122 3.23 -13.51 24.84
C GLY A 122 2.85 -12.19 25.54
N VAL A 123 3.43 -11.06 25.14
CA VAL A 123 3.03 -9.71 25.62
C VAL A 123 2.34 -8.90 24.52
N MET A 124 1.83 -9.62 23.50
CA MET A 124 0.99 -9.02 22.48
C MET A 124 -0.30 -8.53 23.17
N PRO A 125 -0.71 -7.27 22.96
CA PRO A 125 -1.99 -6.80 23.44
C PRO A 125 -3.10 -7.70 22.90
N VAL A 126 -3.99 -8.15 23.78
CA VAL A 126 -5.22 -8.86 23.40
C VAL A 126 -6.32 -7.82 23.35
N ILE A 127 -7.13 -7.84 22.28
CA ILE A 127 -8.35 -7.04 22.23
C ILE A 127 -9.33 -7.71 23.19
N ASP A 128 -9.70 -7.02 24.26
CA ASP A 128 -10.73 -7.49 25.18
C ASP A 128 -12.10 -7.22 24.54
N GLU A 129 -12.71 -8.27 23.99
CA GLU A 129 -14.03 -8.19 23.35
C GLU A 129 -15.13 -7.80 24.35
N ASP A 130 -14.92 -8.02 25.66
CA ASP A 130 -15.87 -7.65 26.71
C ASP A 130 -15.73 -6.18 27.14
N GLU A 131 -14.60 -5.52 26.82
CA GLU A 131 -14.39 -4.08 27.04
C GLU A 131 -14.92 -3.22 25.87
N ALA A 132 -15.21 -3.86 24.73
CA ALA A 132 -15.93 -3.22 23.64
C ALA A 132 -17.37 -2.94 24.09
N ASP A 133 -17.66 -1.68 24.43
CA ASP A 133 -19.04 -1.26 24.68
C ASP A 133 -19.80 -1.23 23.34
N ASP A 134 -20.43 -2.35 23.00
CA ASP A 134 -21.34 -2.48 21.85
C ASP A 134 -22.48 -1.44 21.87
N SER A 135 -22.72 -0.76 23.00
CA SER A 135 -23.70 0.32 23.10
C SER A 135 -23.18 1.69 22.65
N GLU A 136 -21.85 1.89 22.57
CA GLU A 136 -21.20 3.05 21.97
C GLU A 136 -20.81 2.85 20.50
N ALA A 137 -21.01 1.63 19.96
CA ALA A 137 -20.87 1.39 18.53
C ALA A 137 -21.76 2.39 17.77
N PRO A 138 -21.20 3.24 16.89
CA PRO A 138 -21.99 4.20 16.15
C PRO A 138 -23.08 3.44 15.39
N PRO A 139 -24.35 3.88 15.44
CA PRO A 139 -25.40 3.21 14.72
C PRO A 139 -25.02 3.18 13.24
N MET A 140 -25.15 1.99 12.65
CA MET A 140 -24.97 1.81 11.21
C MET A 140 -25.74 2.94 10.50
N PRO A 141 -25.07 3.74 9.64
CA PRO A 141 -25.73 4.90 9.04
C PRO A 141 -26.99 4.44 8.31
N GLU A 142 -28.11 5.13 8.56
CA GLU A 142 -29.41 4.78 7.98
C GLU A 142 -29.34 5.06 6.47
N GLY A 143 -29.15 4.01 5.66
CA GLY A 143 -28.81 4.11 4.24
C GLY A 143 -27.40 3.61 3.88
N ALA A 144 -26.71 2.94 4.82
CA ALA A 144 -25.62 2.04 4.48
C ALA A 144 -26.19 0.96 3.56
N GLU A 145 -26.01 1.14 2.25
CA GLU A 145 -26.09 0.02 1.32
C GLU A 145 -25.23 -1.10 1.91
N PRO A 146 -25.67 -2.37 1.88
CA PRO A 146 -24.77 -3.48 2.09
C PRO A 146 -23.51 -3.17 1.29
N LEU A 147 -22.34 -3.24 1.91
CA LEU A 147 -21.11 -3.10 1.15
C LEU A 147 -21.29 -4.02 -0.05
N GLU A 148 -21.33 -3.46 -1.27
CA GLU A 148 -21.07 -4.28 -2.43
C GLU A 148 -19.81 -5.02 -2.05
N GLU A 149 -19.87 -6.35 -2.07
CA GLU A 149 -18.66 -7.15 -2.17
C GLU A 149 -17.93 -6.53 -3.36
N TYR A 150 -17.02 -5.60 -3.06
CA TYR A 150 -15.85 -5.48 -3.89
C TYR A 150 -15.32 -6.90 -3.83
N GLU A 151 -15.44 -7.61 -4.95
CA GLU A 151 -14.49 -8.65 -5.29
C GLU A 151 -13.14 -7.98 -5.09
N ASP A 152 -12.64 -8.07 -3.86
CA ASP A 152 -11.28 -7.82 -3.52
C ASP A 152 -10.55 -8.85 -4.37
N ASP A 153 -10.02 -8.41 -5.51
CA ASP A 153 -9.02 -9.15 -6.25
C ASP A 153 -7.71 -9.29 -5.43
N GLY A 154 -7.72 -8.80 -4.18
CA GLY A 154 -6.86 -9.16 -3.06
C GLY A 154 -7.38 -10.28 -2.15
N GLU A 155 -8.35 -11.08 -2.59
CA GLU A 155 -8.57 -12.41 -2.02
C GLU A 155 -7.22 -13.11 -1.99
N ILE A 156 -6.69 -13.35 -0.79
CA ILE A 156 -5.66 -14.35 -0.59
C ILE A 156 -6.42 -15.64 -0.90
N PRO A 157 -6.29 -16.24 -2.10
CA PRO A 157 -7.00 -17.47 -2.36
C PRO A 157 -6.27 -18.47 -1.49
N GLY A 158 -6.97 -18.90 -0.43
CA GLY A 158 -6.58 -20.11 0.28
C GLY A 158 -6.43 -21.18 -0.77
N ASP A 159 -5.20 -21.67 -0.91
CA ASP A 159 -4.82 -23.03 -1.30
C ASP A 159 -5.78 -23.82 -2.22
N GLU A 160 -6.34 -23.19 -3.25
CA GLU A 160 -6.87 -23.93 -4.38
C GLU A 160 -5.66 -24.38 -5.20
N GLU A 161 -5.20 -25.59 -4.91
CA GLU A 161 -4.27 -26.33 -5.74
C GLU A 161 -4.78 -26.25 -7.18
N LEU A 162 -3.98 -25.67 -8.07
CA LEU A 162 -4.28 -25.68 -9.49
C LEU A 162 -4.18 -27.13 -9.96
N ASP A 163 -5.33 -27.73 -10.29
CA ASP A 163 -5.38 -29.04 -10.92
C ASP A 163 -4.54 -29.01 -12.20
N GLU A 164 -3.45 -29.77 -12.23
CA GLU A 164 -2.51 -29.82 -13.37
C GLU A 164 -3.19 -30.41 -14.63
N ASP A 165 -4.24 -31.20 -14.45
CA ASP A 165 -5.12 -31.70 -15.52
C ASP A 165 -6.39 -30.85 -15.74
N GLY A 166 -6.51 -29.74 -15.00
CA GLY A 166 -7.69 -28.89 -14.98
C GLY A 166 -7.98 -28.20 -16.34
N PRO A 167 -9.23 -27.77 -16.56
CA PRO A 167 -9.63 -27.10 -17.80
C PRO A 167 -8.80 -25.84 -18.10
N ASP A 168 -8.39 -25.11 -17.05
CA ASP A 168 -7.60 -23.90 -17.16
C ASP A 168 -6.19 -24.16 -17.73
N ILE A 169 -5.53 -25.25 -17.31
CA ILE A 169 -4.21 -25.65 -17.81
C ILE A 169 -4.28 -26.11 -19.27
N GLN A 170 -5.32 -26.87 -19.62
CA GLN A 170 -5.54 -27.34 -20.99
C GLN A 170 -5.80 -26.16 -21.95
N GLU A 171 -6.59 -25.18 -21.51
CA GLU A 171 -6.85 -23.96 -22.27
C GLU A 171 -5.57 -23.11 -22.42
N ALA A 172 -4.82 -22.92 -21.33
CA ALA A 172 -3.56 -22.20 -21.36
C ALA A 172 -2.54 -22.87 -22.29
N THR A 173 -2.41 -24.21 -22.24
CA THR A 173 -1.55 -25.00 -23.15
C THR A 173 -1.92 -24.78 -24.60
N ARG A 174 -3.21 -24.79 -24.94
CA ARG A 174 -3.70 -24.57 -26.31
C ARG A 174 -3.34 -23.18 -26.82
N ILE A 175 -3.52 -22.16 -25.98
CA ILE A 175 -3.22 -20.77 -26.33
C ILE A 175 -1.71 -20.59 -26.54
N VAL A 176 -0.90 -21.09 -25.63
CA VAL A 176 0.56 -20.97 -25.66
C VAL A 176 1.17 -21.69 -26.85
N ARG A 177 0.72 -22.94 -27.14
CA ARG A 177 1.15 -23.70 -28.33
C ARG A 177 0.68 -23.05 -29.63
N GLY A 178 -0.53 -22.48 -29.65
CA GLY A 178 -1.06 -21.80 -30.85
C GLY A 178 -0.34 -20.51 -31.21
N GLU A 179 0.10 -19.73 -30.22
CA GLU A 179 0.80 -18.46 -30.42
C GLU A 179 2.34 -18.60 -30.42
N ASN A 180 2.84 -19.80 -30.07
CA ASN A 180 4.26 -20.14 -29.90
C ASN A 180 5.01 -19.15 -28.98
N LYS A 181 4.31 -18.61 -27.98
CA LYS A 181 4.82 -17.65 -26.99
C LYS A 181 4.13 -17.89 -25.67
N ALA A 182 4.91 -17.95 -24.59
CA ALA A 182 4.37 -18.10 -23.25
C ALA A 182 4.66 -16.84 -22.41
N SER A 183 3.62 -16.06 -22.10
CA SER A 183 3.76 -14.89 -21.23
C SER A 183 2.50 -14.69 -20.39
N THR A 184 2.68 -14.12 -19.21
CA THR A 184 1.58 -13.79 -18.30
C THR A 184 0.57 -12.86 -18.99
N ALA A 185 1.05 -11.83 -19.68
CA ALA A 185 0.20 -10.90 -20.43
C ALA A 185 -0.62 -11.57 -21.56
N LEU A 186 -0.11 -12.62 -22.20
CA LEU A 186 -0.85 -13.38 -23.21
C LEU A 186 -2.03 -14.13 -22.57
N LEU A 187 -1.76 -14.84 -21.46
CA LEU A 187 -2.78 -15.61 -20.74
C LEU A 187 -3.85 -14.68 -20.13
N GLN A 188 -3.44 -13.54 -19.56
CA GLN A 188 -4.39 -12.53 -19.05
C GLN A 188 -5.39 -12.07 -20.12
N ARG A 189 -4.90 -11.77 -21.34
CA ARG A 189 -5.75 -11.25 -22.42
C ARG A 189 -6.62 -12.32 -23.09
N ARG A 190 -6.17 -13.57 -23.09
CA ARG A 190 -6.87 -14.67 -23.78
C ARG A 190 -7.86 -15.40 -22.89
N MET A 191 -7.55 -15.55 -21.61
CA MET A 191 -8.40 -16.26 -20.63
C MET A 191 -9.16 -15.31 -19.70
N ASN A 192 -8.95 -13.98 -19.82
CA ASN A 192 -9.57 -12.96 -18.97
C ASN A 192 -9.35 -13.21 -17.47
N ILE A 193 -8.11 -13.54 -17.10
CA ILE A 193 -7.70 -13.87 -15.73
C ILE A 193 -6.78 -12.79 -15.15
N GLY A 194 -6.76 -12.69 -13.82
CA GLY A 194 -5.84 -11.82 -13.08
C GLY A 194 -4.37 -12.21 -13.23
N TYR A 195 -3.46 -11.26 -12.92
CA TYR A 195 -2.01 -11.47 -13.06
C TYR A 195 -1.49 -12.64 -12.22
N ALA A 196 -1.95 -12.76 -10.98
CA ALA A 196 -1.53 -13.83 -10.06
C ALA A 196 -1.90 -15.22 -10.61
N LYS A 197 -3.13 -15.39 -11.13
CA LYS A 197 -3.58 -16.64 -11.75
C LYS A 197 -2.81 -16.94 -13.04
N ALA A 198 -2.56 -15.93 -13.88
CA ALA A 198 -1.77 -16.08 -15.10
C ALA A 198 -0.31 -16.49 -14.84
N ALA A 199 0.31 -15.97 -13.77
CA ALA A 199 1.66 -16.35 -13.36
C ALA A 199 1.71 -17.81 -12.90
N ARG A 200 0.76 -18.23 -12.05
CA ARG A 200 0.69 -19.62 -11.58
C ARG A 200 0.42 -20.61 -12.71
N LEU A 201 -0.46 -20.28 -13.66
CA LEU A 201 -0.66 -21.11 -14.86
C LEU A 201 0.62 -21.23 -15.69
N LEU A 202 1.39 -20.14 -15.83
CA LEU A 202 2.65 -20.16 -16.56
C LEU A 202 3.71 -21.04 -15.88
N ASP A 203 3.75 -21.03 -14.55
CA ASP A 203 4.65 -21.89 -13.76
C ASP A 203 4.20 -23.36 -13.77
N ALA A 204 2.88 -23.62 -13.79
CA ALA A 204 2.35 -24.98 -13.96
C ALA A 204 2.65 -25.53 -15.37
N LEU A 205 2.56 -24.70 -16.42
CA LEU A 205 2.95 -25.08 -17.77
C LEU A 205 4.46 -25.35 -17.92
N GLU A 206 5.29 -24.71 -17.09
CA GLU A 206 6.73 -25.02 -16.99
C GLU A 206 6.94 -26.39 -16.34
N ARG A 207 6.24 -26.68 -15.25
CA ARG A 207 6.31 -28.00 -14.58
C ARG A 207 5.84 -29.15 -15.48
N LEU A 208 4.84 -28.90 -16.33
CA LEU A 208 4.32 -29.85 -17.30
C LEU A 208 5.15 -29.96 -18.58
N GLY A 209 6.31 -29.28 -18.66
CA GLY A 209 7.20 -29.34 -19.82
C GLY A 209 6.62 -28.73 -21.09
N VAL A 210 5.60 -27.87 -20.99
CA VAL A 210 5.01 -27.15 -22.12
C VAL A 210 5.80 -25.87 -22.43
N VAL A 211 6.41 -25.28 -21.41
CA VAL A 211 7.12 -24.00 -21.48
C VAL A 211 8.51 -24.14 -20.87
N GLY A 212 9.51 -23.53 -21.51
CA GLY A 212 10.90 -23.54 -21.03
C GLY A 212 11.12 -22.68 -19.78
N PRO A 213 12.33 -22.70 -19.21
CA PRO A 213 12.65 -22.05 -17.94
C PRO A 213 12.46 -20.54 -18.00
N TYR A 214 12.21 -19.94 -16.84
CA TYR A 214 12.06 -18.49 -16.70
C TYR A 214 13.30 -17.73 -17.22
N ASN A 215 13.09 -16.85 -18.21
CA ASN A 215 14.14 -16.04 -18.85
C ASN A 215 14.00 -14.54 -18.56
N GLY A 216 13.59 -14.17 -17.34
CA GLY A 216 13.48 -12.78 -16.93
C GLY A 216 12.22 -12.08 -17.48
N SER A 217 12.41 -10.94 -18.16
CA SER A 217 11.29 -10.08 -18.60
C SER A 217 10.69 -10.50 -19.94
N ASP A 218 11.32 -11.43 -20.64
CA ASP A 218 10.93 -11.86 -21.98
C ASP A 218 9.96 -13.06 -21.94
N PRO A 219 9.08 -13.21 -22.95
CA PRO A 219 8.21 -14.37 -23.07
C PRO A 219 9.02 -15.68 -23.07
N ARG A 220 8.59 -16.65 -22.27
CA ARG A 220 9.20 -17.98 -22.20
C ARG A 220 8.99 -18.73 -23.53
N GLU A 221 9.98 -19.55 -23.89
CA GLU A 221 9.95 -20.38 -25.09
C GLU A 221 8.95 -21.54 -24.90
N VAL A 222 8.22 -21.90 -25.96
CA VAL A 222 7.25 -23.00 -25.93
C VAL A 222 7.91 -24.26 -26.45
N LEU A 223 7.87 -25.32 -25.64
CA LEU A 223 8.50 -26.58 -25.99
C LEU A 223 7.61 -27.39 -26.97
N PRO A 224 8.16 -27.89 -28.09
CA PRO A 224 7.41 -28.72 -29.03
C PRO A 224 6.97 -30.03 -28.37
N SER A 225 5.79 -30.54 -28.72
CA SER A 225 5.14 -31.72 -28.11
C SER A 225 5.73 -33.07 -28.51
N ASP A 226 7.02 -33.14 -28.78
CA ASP A 226 7.69 -34.41 -29.04
C ASP A 226 9.07 -34.36 -28.40
N LEU A 227 9.24 -35.03 -27.26
CA LEU A 227 10.42 -35.79 -26.85
C LEU A 227 10.07 -36.64 -25.61
N PRO A 228 10.47 -37.93 -25.57
CA PRO A 228 10.26 -38.84 -24.45
C PRO A 228 11.10 -38.43 -23.23
N ASP A 229 10.64 -38.86 -22.06
CA ASP A 229 11.29 -38.66 -20.77
C ASP A 229 12.75 -39.15 -20.78
N ASP A 230 13.71 -38.23 -20.80
CA ASP A 230 15.11 -38.51 -20.43
C ASP A 230 15.32 -37.92 -19.01
N ASP A 231 14.94 -38.68 -17.98
CA ASP A 231 15.43 -38.55 -16.61
C ASP A 231 15.74 -39.95 -16.05
N ASP A 232 16.59 -40.69 -16.77
CA ASP A 232 17.36 -41.83 -16.26
C ASP A 232 18.61 -41.31 -15.53
N GLY A 233 18.37 -40.83 -14.30
CA GLY A 233 19.41 -40.60 -13.30
C GLY A 233 19.80 -41.89 -12.56
N GLU A 234 20.54 -42.78 -13.23
CA GLU A 234 21.35 -43.90 -12.67
C GLU A 234 22.03 -44.53 -13.91
N GLU A 235 23.35 -44.55 -14.12
CA GLU A 235 24.43 -45.10 -13.31
C GLU A 235 25.76 -44.50 -13.79
N GLY A 236 26.51 -43.86 -12.89
CA GLY A 236 27.93 -43.65 -13.10
C GLY A 236 28.69 -44.90 -12.65
N GLU A 237 28.80 -45.90 -13.52
CA GLU A 237 29.80 -46.97 -13.38
C GLU A 237 31.20 -46.32 -13.36
N SER A 238 31.77 -46.18 -12.16
CA SER A 238 33.21 -46.09 -12.01
C SER A 238 33.75 -47.52 -12.06
N ASP A 239 34.31 -47.88 -13.20
CA ASP A 239 35.14 -49.07 -13.40
C ASP A 239 36.16 -49.24 -12.27
N ASP A 240 36.14 -50.40 -11.63
CA ASP A 240 37.21 -50.94 -10.79
C ASP A 240 37.77 -52.18 -11.52
N GLU A 241 39.02 -52.10 -12.01
CA GLU A 241 40.01 -53.17 -12.25
C GLU A 241 41.05 -52.68 -13.29
N ALA A 242 42.36 -52.84 -13.19
CA ALA A 242 43.25 -53.58 -12.29
C ALA A 242 44.70 -53.06 -12.44
#